data_AF-Q0A9F9-F1
#
_entry.id   AF-Q0A9F9-F1
#
_cell.length_a   1.000
_cell.length_b   1.000
_cell.length_c   1.000
_cell.angle_alpha   90.00
_cell.angle_beta   90.00
_cell.angle_gamma   90.00
#
_symmetry.space_group_name_H-M   'P 1'
#
loop_
_entity.id
_entity.type
_entity.pdbx_description
1 polymer ?
#
loop_
_entity_poly.entity_id
_entity_poly.type
_entity_poly.pdbx_seq_one_letter_code
_entity_poly.pdbx_strand_id
1 'polypeptide(L)'
;MASTATSVTAQVQEDRGGIDRFIVATALLGFALLGGLIWLETAPFMAVLFLIGGLLGVALYHGAFGFTGGWRRFVVERRSAGLRAQLALLALATVLFVPVLAGAEAGSMTGALAPVGVSLVLGSFLFGLGMQLGGGCGSGTLFTVGAGNIRMVLTLVFFIVGSVVGTFHLPWWLDQPGADPVNLSISLSPVGAIGVQLAVIAALTAWISHLERRHHGDVERKVFVGPGPDQGWLQTFFTGQWPLIWAVVVLALGNLAILLLSGHPWGITFAFGLWGAKVLQAVGVDLAQFEFWTWDYPALALRDSVLVNVTSVTNFGVFLGAMLAAGLANKYNKASAGRIPPRSLLAAILGGLLMGYGARLGFGCNIGALFSGIASASLHGWVWFAAAWVGSLIGIRLRPFFNLSNR
;
A
#
# COMPACT_ATOMS: atom_id res chain seq x y z
N MET A 1 -44.92 9.52 -40.34
CA MET A 1 -44.49 10.50 -39.32
C MET A 1 -45.03 10.05 -37.97
N ALA A 2 -44.18 10.10 -36.94
CA ALA A 2 -44.45 9.84 -35.51
C ALA A 2 -44.73 8.39 -35.06
N SER A 3 -43.67 7.59 -34.79
CA SER A 3 -43.77 6.49 -33.81
C SER A 3 -42.42 5.94 -33.27
N THR A 4 -41.25 6.46 -33.65
CA THR A 4 -39.95 5.85 -33.29
C THR A 4 -39.02 6.72 -32.41
N ALA A 5 -39.49 7.86 -31.91
CA ALA A 5 -38.65 8.79 -31.15
C ALA A 5 -38.70 8.63 -29.61
N THR A 6 -39.55 7.75 -29.08
CA THR A 6 -39.83 7.70 -27.62
C THR A 6 -39.07 6.62 -26.84
N SER A 7 -38.30 5.75 -27.49
CA SER A 7 -37.61 4.64 -26.81
C SER A 7 -36.11 4.85 -26.55
N VAL A 8 -35.50 5.92 -27.06
CA VAL A 8 -34.05 6.19 -26.88
C VAL A 8 -33.78 7.06 -25.64
N THR A 9 -34.77 7.78 -25.14
CA THR A 9 -34.64 8.65 -23.95
C THR A 9 -34.76 7.91 -22.61
N ALA A 10 -35.08 6.60 -22.60
CA ALA A 10 -35.25 5.83 -21.37
C ALA A 10 -33.97 5.11 -20.88
N GLN A 11 -32.88 5.08 -21.66
CA GLN A 11 -31.62 4.42 -21.26
C GLN A 11 -30.55 5.37 -20.66
N VAL A 12 -30.88 6.65 -20.44
CA VAL A 12 -29.95 7.64 -19.89
C VAL A 12 -30.23 7.93 -18.39
N GLN A 13 -31.14 7.19 -17.75
CA GLN A 13 -31.69 7.59 -16.45
C GLN A 13 -31.51 6.60 -15.28
N GLU A 14 -30.37 5.89 -15.20
CA GLU A 14 -30.03 5.08 -14.01
C GLU A 14 -28.55 5.11 -13.57
N ASP A 15 -27.86 6.25 -13.72
CA ASP A 15 -26.65 6.54 -12.91
C ASP A 15 -26.89 7.83 -12.10
N ARG A 16 -27.99 7.84 -11.33
CA ARG A 16 -28.13 8.82 -10.25
C ARG A 16 -27.09 8.45 -9.20
N GLY A 17 -26.12 9.34 -8.98
CA GLY A 17 -25.09 9.24 -7.96
C GLY A 17 -25.67 9.14 -6.54
N GLY A 18 -26.19 7.97 -6.19
CA GLY A 18 -26.68 7.62 -4.87
C GLY A 18 -25.72 6.67 -4.18
N ILE A 19 -25.57 6.83 -2.87
CA ILE A 19 -24.73 5.98 -2.02
C ILE A 19 -25.27 4.55 -1.99
N ASP A 20 -24.39 3.54 -2.10
CA ASP A 20 -24.75 2.15 -1.85
C ASP A 20 -24.94 1.94 -0.34
N ARG A 21 -26.19 2.09 0.12
CA ARG A 21 -26.55 2.02 1.54
C ARG A 21 -26.26 0.66 2.16
N PHE A 22 -26.35 -0.43 1.38
CA PHE A 22 -26.10 -1.77 1.88
C PHE A 22 -24.61 -1.97 2.19
N ILE A 23 -23.74 -1.59 1.26
CA ILE A 23 -22.29 -1.69 1.45
C ILE A 23 -21.82 -0.74 2.55
N VAL A 24 -22.35 0.48 2.61
CA VAL A 24 -22.04 1.42 3.69
C VAL A 24 -22.49 0.89 5.05
N ALA A 25 -23.71 0.37 5.16
CA ALA A 25 -24.20 -0.23 6.41
C ALA A 25 -23.34 -1.43 6.84
N THR A 26 -22.94 -2.27 5.88
CA THR A 26 -22.06 -3.43 6.15
C THR A 26 -20.69 -2.99 6.64
N ALA A 27 -20.09 -1.97 6.01
CA ALA A 27 -18.80 -1.43 6.43
C ALA A 27 -18.89 -0.81 7.84
N LEU A 28 -19.93 -0.02 8.13
CA LEU A 28 -20.16 0.58 9.44
C LEU A 28 -20.42 -0.46 10.52
N LEU A 29 -21.19 -1.50 10.22
CA LEU A 29 -21.38 -2.64 11.12
C LEU A 29 -20.06 -3.36 11.38
N GLY A 30 -19.24 -3.58 10.34
CA GLY A 30 -17.90 -4.14 10.48
C GLY A 30 -16.99 -3.29 11.37
N PHE A 31 -17.04 -1.96 11.22
CA PHE A 31 -16.33 -1.02 12.10
C PHE A 31 -16.82 -1.11 13.55
N ALA A 32 -18.14 -1.16 13.78
CA ALA A 32 -18.70 -1.26 15.12
C ALA A 32 -18.35 -2.60 15.79
N LEU A 33 -18.46 -3.72 15.07
CA LEU A 33 -18.18 -5.05 15.61
C LEU A 33 -16.68 -5.25 15.89
N LEU A 34 -15.81 -5.02 14.89
CA LEU A 34 -14.37 -5.18 15.09
C LEU A 34 -13.82 -4.12 16.03
N GLY A 35 -14.28 -2.87 15.92
CA GLY A 35 -13.89 -1.80 16.84
C GLY A 35 -14.31 -2.10 18.27
N GLY A 36 -15.51 -2.64 18.48
CA GLY A 36 -15.99 -3.10 19.78
C GLY A 36 -15.15 -4.24 20.34
N LEU A 37 -14.82 -5.25 19.53
CA LEU A 37 -13.95 -6.36 19.94
C LEU A 37 -12.54 -5.88 20.31
N ILE A 38 -11.94 -5.00 19.49
CA ILE A 38 -10.63 -4.42 19.77
C ILE A 38 -10.68 -3.59 21.07
N TRP A 39 -11.73 -2.80 21.27
CA TRP A 39 -11.89 -2.00 22.49
C TRP A 39 -12.02 -2.85 23.76
N LEU A 40 -12.71 -3.99 23.68
CA LEU A 40 -12.93 -4.87 24.82
C LEU A 40 -11.71 -5.74 25.16
N GLU A 41 -10.94 -6.16 24.16
CA GLU A 41 -9.85 -7.14 24.31
C GLU A 41 -8.46 -6.49 24.38
N THR A 42 -8.32 -5.20 24.06
CA THR A 42 -7.01 -4.56 23.85
C THR A 42 -6.93 -3.14 24.41
N ALA A 43 -5.73 -2.56 24.38
CA ALA A 43 -5.51 -1.20 24.87
C ALA A 43 -6.21 -0.15 23.98
N PRO A 44 -6.70 0.98 24.54
CA PRO A 44 -7.46 1.99 23.81
C PRO A 44 -6.76 2.54 22.55
N PHE A 45 -5.43 2.61 22.55
CA PHE A 45 -4.68 3.08 21.39
C PHE A 45 -4.83 2.16 20.16
N MET A 46 -5.10 0.86 20.34
CA MET A 46 -5.38 -0.07 19.23
C MET A 46 -6.68 0.27 18.50
N ALA A 47 -7.71 0.70 19.22
CA ALA A 47 -8.95 1.17 18.61
C ALA A 47 -8.70 2.46 17.81
N VAL A 48 -7.84 3.35 18.30
CA VAL A 48 -7.42 4.55 17.55
C VAL A 48 -6.65 4.16 16.29
N LEU A 49 -5.71 3.21 16.36
CA LEU A 49 -4.98 2.68 15.20
C LEU A 49 -5.91 2.05 14.17
N PHE A 50 -6.95 1.34 14.61
CA PHE A 50 -7.99 0.79 13.74
C PHE A 50 -8.73 1.89 12.96
N LEU A 51 -9.13 2.97 13.64
CA LEU A 51 -9.78 4.12 13.02
C LEU A 51 -8.85 4.87 12.06
N ILE A 52 -7.57 5.04 12.43
CA ILE A 52 -6.55 5.59 11.53
C ILE A 52 -6.41 4.71 10.28
N GLY A 53 -6.37 3.38 10.45
CA GLY A 53 -6.43 2.43 9.34
C GLY A 53 -7.64 2.67 8.44
N GLY A 54 -8.83 2.87 9.02
CA GLY A 54 -10.04 3.27 8.32
C GLY A 54 -9.86 4.51 7.45
N LEU A 55 -9.33 5.58 8.04
CA LEU A 55 -9.06 6.84 7.34
C LEU A 55 -8.05 6.65 6.20
N LEU A 56 -6.99 5.87 6.43
CA LEU A 56 -5.99 5.52 5.41
C LEU A 56 -6.64 4.74 4.26
N GLY A 57 -7.54 3.78 4.55
CA GLY A 57 -8.30 3.05 3.55
C GLY A 57 -9.19 3.93 2.69
N VAL A 58 -9.90 4.88 3.31
CA VAL A 58 -10.70 5.90 2.60
C VAL A 58 -9.82 6.75 1.69
N ALA A 59 -8.69 7.25 2.20
CA ALA A 59 -7.75 8.08 1.44
C ALA A 59 -7.13 7.34 0.24
N LEU A 60 -6.73 6.08 0.44
CA LEU A 60 -6.19 5.22 -0.63
C LEU A 60 -7.21 5.00 -1.74
N TYR A 61 -8.47 4.72 -1.38
CA TYR A 61 -9.53 4.46 -2.36
C TYR A 61 -9.94 5.74 -3.10
N HIS A 62 -10.34 6.79 -2.37
CA HIS A 62 -10.84 8.02 -2.99
C HIS A 62 -9.77 8.82 -3.74
N GLY A 63 -8.51 8.75 -3.29
CA GLY A 63 -7.38 9.33 -4.00
C GLY A 63 -6.85 8.47 -5.14
N ALA A 64 -7.38 7.25 -5.32
CA ALA A 64 -6.84 6.24 -6.23
C ALA A 64 -5.31 6.10 -6.11
N PHE A 65 -4.80 6.21 -4.88
CA PHE A 65 -3.37 6.37 -4.61
C PHE A 65 -2.68 5.01 -4.64
N GLY A 66 -2.32 4.56 -5.84
CA GLY A 66 -1.65 3.28 -6.08
C GLY A 66 -0.22 3.43 -6.59
N PHE A 67 0.74 2.81 -5.89
CA PHE A 67 2.14 2.75 -6.33
C PHE A 67 2.28 2.13 -7.73
N THR A 68 1.74 0.93 -7.90
CA THR A 68 1.78 0.15 -9.14
C THR A 68 1.27 0.92 -10.36
N GLY A 69 0.11 1.56 -10.23
CA GLY A 69 -0.52 2.31 -11.32
C GLY A 69 0.29 3.55 -11.71
N GLY A 70 0.76 4.33 -10.73
CA GLY A 70 1.60 5.49 -10.97
C GLY A 70 2.90 5.16 -11.69
N TRP A 71 3.55 4.06 -11.30
CA TRP A 71 4.80 3.59 -11.93
C TRP A 71 4.54 3.14 -13.37
N ARG A 72 3.49 2.34 -13.58
CA ARG A 72 3.11 1.86 -14.90
C ARG A 72 2.76 3.00 -15.85
N ARG A 73 1.95 3.95 -15.41
CA ARG A 73 1.52 5.08 -16.23
C ARG A 73 2.69 5.94 -16.67
N PHE A 74 3.68 6.13 -15.80
CA PHE A 74 4.91 6.82 -16.20
C PHE A 74 5.72 6.03 -17.24
N VAL A 75 5.86 4.71 -17.07
CA VAL A 75 6.64 3.88 -17.99
C VAL A 75 5.98 3.76 -19.37
N VAL A 76 4.65 3.59 -19.41
CA VAL A 76 3.88 3.33 -20.63
C VAL A 76 3.43 4.62 -21.31
N GLU A 77 2.92 5.59 -20.55
CA GLU A 77 2.32 6.82 -21.09
C GLU A 77 3.19 8.06 -20.90
N ARG A 78 4.32 7.97 -20.19
CA ARG A 78 5.16 9.12 -19.81
C ARG A 78 4.42 10.18 -18.97
N ARG A 79 3.31 9.83 -18.32
CA ARG A 79 2.59 10.70 -17.38
C ARG A 79 3.08 10.47 -15.95
N SER A 80 3.61 11.52 -15.32
CA SER A 80 4.33 11.42 -14.04
C SER A 80 3.49 11.77 -12.80
N ALA A 81 2.22 12.15 -12.95
CA ALA A 81 1.41 12.66 -11.84
C ALA A 81 1.37 11.73 -10.61
N GLY A 82 1.15 10.43 -10.81
CA GLY A 82 1.14 9.46 -9.72
C GLY A 82 2.51 9.30 -9.04
N LEU A 83 3.58 9.29 -9.83
CA LEU A 83 4.95 9.16 -9.31
C LEU A 83 5.39 10.42 -8.55
N ARG A 84 5.03 11.61 -9.04
CA ARG A 84 5.25 12.87 -8.32
C ARG A 84 4.49 12.93 -7.00
N ALA A 85 3.26 12.43 -6.95
CA ALA A 85 2.50 12.38 -5.70
C ALA A 85 3.16 11.43 -4.68
N GLN A 86 3.72 10.29 -5.13
CA GLN A 86 4.50 9.40 -4.27
C GLN A 86 5.79 10.06 -3.78
N LEU A 87 6.52 10.76 -4.65
CA LEU A 87 7.71 11.52 -4.25
C LEU A 87 7.37 12.64 -3.25
N ALA A 88 6.25 13.34 -3.43
CA ALA A 88 5.75 14.33 -2.47
C ALA A 88 5.38 13.69 -1.11
N LEU A 89 4.78 12.49 -1.13
CA LEU A 89 4.52 11.70 0.08
C LEU A 89 5.82 11.36 0.83
N LEU A 90 6.85 10.92 0.12
CA LEU A 90 8.16 10.63 0.72
C LEU A 90 8.77 11.90 1.32
N ALA A 91 8.75 13.03 0.59
CA ALA A 91 9.32 14.29 1.06
C ALA A 91 8.63 14.78 2.34
N LEU A 92 7.29 14.79 2.33
CA LEU A 92 6.52 15.22 3.49
C LEU A 92 6.78 14.31 4.69
N ALA A 93 6.77 12.99 4.50
CA ALA A 93 7.03 12.07 5.61
C ALA A 93 8.46 12.14 6.13
N THR A 94 9.48 12.35 5.29
CA THR A 94 10.86 12.57 5.76
C THR A 94 10.95 13.80 6.67
N VAL A 95 10.30 14.91 6.30
CA VAL A 95 10.28 16.14 7.12
C VAL A 95 9.55 15.93 8.45
N LEU A 96 8.53 15.08 8.47
CA LEU A 96 7.75 14.78 9.68
C LEU A 96 8.45 13.76 10.59
N PHE A 97 9.03 12.70 10.03
CA PHE A 97 9.53 11.54 10.79
C PHE A 97 10.90 11.77 11.37
N VAL A 98 11.83 12.34 10.59
CA VAL A 98 13.23 12.45 11.02
C VAL A 98 13.37 13.27 12.31
N PRO A 99 12.71 14.42 12.48
CA PRO A 99 12.77 15.16 13.75
C PRO A 99 12.17 14.39 14.93
N VAL A 100 11.05 13.69 14.71
CA VAL A 100 10.36 12.91 15.74
C VAL A 100 11.23 11.74 16.20
N LEU A 101 11.80 10.99 15.27
CA LEU A 101 12.70 9.88 15.58
C LEU A 101 14.03 10.34 16.21
N ALA A 102 14.54 11.51 15.83
CA ALA A 102 15.75 12.08 16.41
C ALA A 102 15.54 12.62 17.84
N GLY A 103 14.33 13.08 18.15
CA GLY A 103 13.95 13.57 19.48
C GLY A 103 13.35 12.51 20.40
N ALA A 104 13.10 11.30 19.91
CA ALA A 104 12.53 10.21 20.70
C ALA A 104 13.55 9.66 21.71
N GLU A 105 13.07 9.29 22.90
CA GLU A 105 13.89 8.61 23.89
C GLU A 105 14.37 7.25 23.36
N ALA A 106 15.59 6.86 23.72
CA ALA A 106 16.20 5.61 23.23
C ALA A 106 15.29 4.41 23.54
N GLY A 107 14.90 3.67 22.50
CA GLY A 107 14.05 2.48 22.61
C GLY A 107 12.54 2.75 22.65
N SER A 108 12.09 4.02 22.74
CA SER A 108 10.66 4.36 22.73
C SER A 108 10.03 4.26 21.33
N MET A 109 10.81 4.62 20.30
CA MET A 109 10.38 4.59 18.90
C MET A 109 11.49 4.04 18.02
N THR A 110 11.11 3.22 17.04
CA THR A 110 12.04 2.63 16.07
C THR A 110 11.60 2.97 14.66
N GLY A 111 12.55 3.43 13.84
CA GLY A 111 12.32 3.63 12.41
C GLY A 111 12.29 2.30 11.66
N ALA A 112 11.78 2.32 10.42
CA ALA A 112 11.84 1.17 9.51
C ALA A 112 13.27 1.02 8.94
N LEU A 113 14.18 0.53 9.78
CA LEU A 113 15.56 0.23 9.42
C LEU A 113 15.70 -1.25 9.08
N ALA A 114 16.37 -1.55 7.97
CA ALA A 114 16.63 -2.92 7.53
C ALA A 114 18.02 -3.02 6.89
N PRO A 115 18.64 -4.21 6.92
CA PRO A 115 19.98 -4.41 6.35
C PRO A 115 19.95 -4.29 4.82
N VAL A 116 21.08 -3.90 4.26
CA VAL A 116 21.27 -3.77 2.81
C VAL A 116 22.08 -4.96 2.34
N GLY A 117 21.42 -5.96 1.75
CA GLY A 117 22.10 -7.17 1.27
C GLY A 117 21.40 -7.82 0.09
N VAL A 118 21.86 -9.02 -0.27
CA VAL A 118 21.30 -9.80 -1.39
C VAL A 118 19.80 -10.06 -1.19
N SER A 119 19.37 -10.35 0.04
CA SER A 119 17.95 -10.51 0.40
C SER A 119 17.12 -9.30 -0.03
N LEU A 120 17.58 -8.09 0.32
CA LEU A 120 16.88 -6.84 0.02
C LEU A 120 16.75 -6.66 -1.50
N VAL A 121 17.85 -6.80 -2.24
CA VAL A 121 17.87 -6.55 -3.69
C VAL A 121 16.95 -7.52 -4.42
N LEU A 122 17.08 -8.83 -4.15
CA LEU A 122 16.26 -9.84 -4.81
C LEU A 122 14.80 -9.75 -4.37
N GLY A 123 14.54 -9.56 -3.07
CA GLY A 123 13.19 -9.40 -2.54
C GLY A 123 12.46 -8.21 -3.17
N SER A 124 13.13 -7.06 -3.21
CA SER A 124 12.59 -5.84 -3.82
C SER A 124 12.31 -6.01 -5.31
N PHE A 125 13.23 -6.65 -6.04
CA PHE A 125 13.07 -6.95 -7.47
C PHE A 125 11.86 -7.86 -7.72
N LEU A 126 11.76 -8.98 -6.99
CA LEU A 126 10.62 -9.91 -7.12
C LEU A 126 9.31 -9.23 -6.75
N PHE A 127 9.31 -8.40 -5.71
CA PHE A 127 8.14 -7.61 -5.31
C PHE A 127 7.71 -6.65 -6.42
N GLY A 128 8.65 -5.90 -7.01
CA GLY A 128 8.41 -4.96 -8.10
C GLY A 128 7.81 -5.63 -9.34
N LEU A 129 8.33 -6.81 -9.71
CA LEU A 129 7.78 -7.62 -10.79
C LEU A 129 6.36 -8.11 -10.44
N GLY A 130 6.22 -8.69 -9.25
CA GLY A 130 4.96 -9.25 -8.75
C GLY A 130 3.85 -8.21 -8.70
N MET A 131 4.11 -6.99 -8.22
CA MET A 131 3.09 -5.96 -8.08
C MET A 131 2.46 -5.55 -9.42
N GLN A 132 3.21 -5.65 -10.52
CA GLN A 132 2.71 -5.35 -11.86
C GLN A 132 1.81 -6.46 -12.40
N LEU A 133 2.17 -7.73 -12.16
CA LEU A 133 1.35 -8.89 -12.52
C LEU A 133 0.09 -8.99 -11.66
N GLY A 134 0.25 -8.83 -10.34
CA GLY A 134 -0.85 -8.81 -9.36
C GLY A 134 -1.82 -7.65 -9.58
N GLY A 135 -1.34 -6.52 -10.11
CA GLY A 135 -2.15 -5.35 -10.42
C GLY A 135 -2.32 -4.36 -9.27
N GLY A 136 -1.58 -4.55 -8.18
CA GLY A 136 -1.54 -3.67 -7.02
C GLY A 136 -0.28 -3.92 -6.19
N CYS A 137 0.02 -3.00 -5.26
CA CYS A 137 1.04 -3.23 -4.22
C CYS A 137 0.39 -3.85 -2.98
N GLY A 138 1.07 -3.93 -1.83
CA GLY A 138 0.49 -4.49 -0.60
C GLY A 138 -0.79 -3.77 -0.15
N SER A 139 -0.69 -2.47 0.14
CA SER A 139 -1.87 -1.65 0.47
C SER A 139 -2.86 -1.56 -0.70
N GLY A 140 -2.33 -1.48 -1.92
CA GLY A 140 -3.10 -1.52 -3.17
C GLY A 140 -4.04 -2.72 -3.27
N THR A 141 -3.51 -3.91 -2.96
CA THR A 141 -4.27 -5.15 -2.96
C THR A 141 -5.32 -5.13 -1.86
N LEU A 142 -4.96 -4.69 -0.66
CA LEU A 142 -5.88 -4.68 0.48
C LEU A 142 -7.08 -3.75 0.27
N PHE A 143 -6.87 -2.51 -0.16
CA PHE A 143 -7.97 -1.56 -0.36
C PHE A 143 -8.83 -1.93 -1.58
N THR A 144 -8.25 -2.53 -2.63
CA THR A 144 -9.02 -2.97 -3.81
C THR A 144 -9.86 -4.20 -3.53
N VAL A 145 -9.37 -5.10 -2.65
CA VAL A 145 -10.18 -6.19 -2.07
C VAL A 145 -11.31 -5.61 -1.21
N GLY A 146 -11.03 -4.61 -0.38
CA GLY A 146 -12.05 -3.85 0.35
C GLY A 146 -13.11 -3.22 -0.55
N ALA A 147 -12.74 -2.82 -1.77
CA ALA A 147 -13.67 -2.29 -2.77
C ALA A 147 -14.42 -3.36 -3.59
N GLY A 148 -14.25 -4.65 -3.29
CA GLY A 148 -14.96 -5.75 -3.93
C GLY A 148 -14.32 -6.30 -5.21
N ASN A 149 -13.00 -6.12 -5.43
CA ASN A 149 -12.34 -6.67 -6.61
C ASN A 149 -11.93 -8.15 -6.41
N ILE A 150 -12.67 -9.07 -7.04
CA ILE A 150 -12.49 -10.53 -6.93
C ILE A 150 -11.10 -10.98 -7.39
N ARG A 151 -10.57 -10.39 -8.48
CA ARG A 151 -9.22 -10.70 -8.96
C ARG A 151 -8.17 -10.39 -7.89
N MET A 152 -8.35 -9.28 -7.18
CA MET A 152 -7.42 -8.86 -6.12
C MET A 152 -7.55 -9.73 -4.88
N VAL A 153 -8.71 -10.37 -4.63
CA VAL A 153 -8.84 -11.38 -3.57
C VAL A 153 -7.91 -12.55 -3.85
N LEU A 154 -7.88 -13.03 -5.10
CA LEU A 154 -6.95 -14.08 -5.51
C LEU A 154 -5.49 -13.64 -5.33
N THR A 155 -5.14 -12.43 -5.76
CA THR A 155 -3.80 -11.87 -5.51
C THR A 155 -3.47 -11.85 -4.01
N LEU A 156 -4.40 -11.45 -3.15
CA LEU A 156 -4.19 -11.38 -1.70
C LEU A 156 -3.96 -12.76 -1.08
N VAL A 157 -4.74 -13.77 -1.46
CA VAL A 157 -4.56 -15.15 -0.98
C VAL A 157 -3.16 -15.65 -1.31
N PHE A 158 -2.72 -15.49 -2.56
CA PHE A 158 -1.38 -15.92 -2.96
C PHE A 158 -0.27 -15.00 -2.44
N PHE A 159 -0.57 -13.75 -2.11
CA PHE A 159 0.32 -12.88 -1.32
C PHE A 159 0.57 -13.51 0.05
N ILE A 160 -0.49 -13.85 0.79
CA ILE A 160 -0.37 -14.49 2.11
C ILE A 160 0.48 -15.76 2.02
N VAL A 161 0.19 -16.63 1.05
CA VAL A 161 0.98 -17.86 0.81
C VAL A 161 2.45 -17.52 0.54
N GLY A 162 2.72 -16.61 -0.40
CA GLY A 162 4.10 -16.20 -0.73
C GLY A 162 4.83 -15.58 0.47
N SER A 163 4.14 -14.82 1.32
CA SER A 163 4.71 -14.22 2.53
C SER A 163 5.09 -15.26 3.56
N VAL A 164 4.26 -16.28 3.77
CA VAL A 164 4.59 -17.42 4.64
C VAL A 164 5.80 -18.18 4.11
N VAL A 165 5.84 -18.52 2.82
CA VAL A 165 7.02 -19.16 2.22
C VAL A 165 8.27 -18.28 2.38
N GLY A 166 8.11 -16.96 2.24
CA GLY A 166 9.18 -16.01 2.50
C GLY A 166 9.70 -16.06 3.94
N THR A 167 8.85 -16.36 4.93
CA THR A 167 9.30 -16.48 6.34
C THR A 167 10.22 -17.68 6.54
N PHE A 168 10.00 -18.77 5.81
CA PHE A 168 10.82 -19.99 5.95
C PHE A 168 12.21 -19.81 5.34
N HIS A 169 12.33 -19.05 4.25
CA HIS A 169 13.62 -18.86 3.57
C HIS A 169 14.39 -17.64 4.06
N LEU A 170 13.74 -16.69 4.76
CA LEU A 170 14.38 -15.45 5.16
C LEU A 170 15.70 -15.65 5.95
N PRO A 171 15.80 -16.56 6.94
CA PRO A 171 17.05 -16.77 7.67
C PRO A 171 18.25 -17.05 6.76
N TRP A 172 18.09 -17.99 5.81
CA TRP A 172 19.11 -18.31 4.82
C TRP A 172 19.50 -17.10 3.95
N TRP A 173 18.54 -16.24 3.60
CA TRP A 173 18.80 -15.02 2.84
C TRP A 173 19.56 -13.96 3.64
N LEU A 174 19.39 -13.92 4.96
CA LEU A 174 20.13 -13.02 5.85
C LEU A 174 21.58 -13.47 6.05
N ASP A 175 21.88 -14.76 5.91
CA ASP A 175 23.25 -15.29 5.94
C ASP A 175 24.06 -14.93 4.67
N GLN A 176 23.39 -14.46 3.62
CA GLN A 176 24.05 -14.03 2.39
C GLN A 176 24.72 -12.65 2.57
N PRO A 177 25.71 -12.29 1.72
CA PRO A 177 26.42 -11.03 1.85
C PRO A 177 25.49 -9.81 1.96
N GLY A 178 25.75 -9.00 2.98
CA GLY A 178 24.99 -7.79 3.28
C GLY A 178 25.73 -6.88 4.24
N ALA A 179 25.24 -5.66 4.35
CA ALA A 179 25.67 -4.66 5.30
C ALA A 179 24.56 -4.40 6.32
N ASP A 180 24.98 -4.00 7.52
CA ASP A 180 24.08 -3.61 8.60
C ASP A 180 23.14 -2.46 8.19
N PRO A 181 22.00 -2.29 8.91
CA PRO A 181 21.08 -1.20 8.62
C PRO A 181 21.76 0.18 8.67
N VAL A 182 21.83 0.87 7.53
CA VAL A 182 22.39 2.21 7.43
C VAL A 182 21.30 3.26 7.69
N ASN A 183 21.46 4.01 8.77
CA ASN A 183 20.60 5.14 9.13
C ASN A 183 21.29 6.47 8.79
N LEU A 184 20.74 7.19 7.80
CA LEU A 184 21.29 8.45 7.32
C LEU A 184 21.23 9.56 8.38
N SER A 185 20.26 9.54 9.31
CA SER A 185 20.16 10.58 10.35
C SER A 185 21.30 10.48 11.37
N ILE A 186 21.84 9.29 11.58
CA ILE A 186 23.02 9.05 12.42
C ILE A 186 24.28 9.45 11.65
N SER A 187 24.40 9.05 10.38
CA SER A 187 25.61 9.29 9.57
C SER A 187 25.80 10.75 9.13
N LEU A 188 24.72 11.50 8.88
CA LEU A 188 24.76 12.85 8.28
C LEU A 188 24.14 13.94 9.16
N SER A 189 23.78 13.64 10.40
CA SER A 189 22.85 14.39 11.26
C SER A 189 21.39 14.38 10.78
N PRO A 190 20.40 14.63 11.66
CA PRO A 190 18.99 14.69 11.26
C PRO A 190 18.71 15.72 10.17
N VAL A 191 19.29 16.92 10.27
CA VAL A 191 19.10 17.99 9.28
C VAL A 191 19.78 17.63 7.95
N GLY A 192 20.99 17.06 8.00
CA GLY A 192 21.68 16.61 6.78
C GLY A 192 20.96 15.46 6.08
N ALA A 193 20.40 14.52 6.83
CA ALA A 193 19.59 13.43 6.27
C ALA A 193 18.30 13.92 5.61
N ILE A 194 17.61 14.90 6.21
CA ILE A 194 16.47 15.57 5.57
C ILE A 194 16.93 16.26 4.29
N GLY A 195 18.00 17.06 4.36
CA GLY A 195 18.53 17.81 3.21
C GLY A 195 18.88 16.91 2.02
N VAL A 196 19.63 15.83 2.25
CA VAL A 196 20.02 14.88 1.20
C VAL A 196 18.81 14.17 0.60
N GLN A 197 17.88 13.68 1.43
CA GLN A 197 16.68 13.00 0.93
C GLN A 197 15.79 13.94 0.11
N LEU A 198 15.57 15.17 0.59
CA LEU A 198 14.82 16.17 -0.16
C LEU A 198 15.51 16.55 -1.47
N ALA A 199 16.85 16.65 -1.49
CA ALA A 199 17.61 16.91 -2.70
C ALA A 199 17.44 15.78 -3.73
N VAL A 200 17.53 14.51 -3.30
CA VAL A 200 17.30 13.35 -4.18
C VAL A 200 15.86 13.34 -4.69
N ILE A 201 14.87 13.57 -3.82
CA ILE A 201 13.45 13.61 -4.21
C ILE A 201 13.19 14.75 -5.20
N ALA A 202 13.76 15.93 -4.97
CA ALA A 202 13.64 17.08 -5.85
C ALA A 202 14.28 16.80 -7.22
N ALA A 203 15.47 16.20 -7.25
CA ALA A 203 16.15 15.80 -8.48
C ALA A 203 15.33 14.78 -9.28
N LEU A 204 14.80 13.75 -8.62
CA LEU A 204 13.92 12.75 -9.26
C LEU A 204 12.63 13.40 -9.78
N THR A 205 12.01 14.29 -9.00
CA THR A 205 10.80 15.01 -9.39
C THR A 205 11.04 15.89 -10.60
N ALA A 206 12.15 16.63 -10.63
CA ALA A 206 12.56 17.45 -11.76
C ALA A 206 12.81 16.59 -13.00
N TRP A 207 13.53 15.47 -12.84
CA TRP A 207 13.83 14.52 -13.91
C TRP A 207 12.57 13.94 -14.56
N ILE A 208 11.66 13.38 -13.77
CA ILE A 208 10.43 12.78 -14.32
C ILE A 208 9.49 13.83 -14.93
N SER A 209 9.46 15.04 -14.36
CA SER A 209 8.67 16.16 -14.92
C SER A 209 9.26 16.64 -16.24
N HIS A 210 10.58 16.67 -16.35
CA HIS A 210 11.29 17.02 -17.58
C HIS A 210 11.03 16.01 -18.70
N LEU A 211 11.07 14.71 -18.38
CA LEU A 211 10.72 13.66 -19.33
C LEU A 211 9.26 13.74 -19.80
N GLU A 212 8.33 14.07 -18.89
CA GLU A 212 6.93 14.31 -19.27
C GLU A 212 6.79 15.51 -20.21
N ARG A 213 7.40 16.66 -19.88
CA ARG A 213 7.37 17.87 -20.74
C ARG A 213 7.93 17.61 -22.12
N ARG A 214 9.04 16.87 -22.22
CA ARG A 214 9.65 16.55 -23.51
C ARG A 214 8.75 15.70 -24.40
N HIS A 215 7.91 14.85 -23.80
CA HIS A 215 7.05 13.94 -24.56
C HIS A 215 5.67 14.54 -24.87
N HIS A 216 5.10 15.34 -23.96
CA HIS A 216 3.73 15.86 -24.08
C HIS A 216 3.65 17.38 -24.30
N GLY A 217 4.76 18.10 -24.18
CA GLY A 217 4.78 19.57 -24.19
C GLY A 217 4.34 20.23 -22.87
N ASP A 218 3.64 19.48 -22.01
CA ASP A 218 3.12 19.95 -20.72
C ASP A 218 3.39 18.95 -19.58
N VAL A 219 3.06 19.34 -18.34
CA VAL A 219 3.05 18.44 -17.16
C VAL A 219 1.64 18.37 -16.63
N GLU A 220 1.11 17.16 -16.50
CA GLU A 220 -0.24 16.91 -16.00
C GLU A 220 -0.41 17.49 -14.59
N ARG A 221 -1.30 18.47 -14.41
CA ARG A 221 -1.47 19.15 -13.12
C ARG A 221 -2.34 18.40 -12.11
N LYS A 222 -2.84 17.19 -12.44
CA LYS A 222 -3.75 16.39 -11.60
C LYS A 222 -3.29 16.14 -10.16
N VAL A 223 -2.02 16.35 -9.84
CA VAL A 223 -1.52 16.32 -8.46
C VAL A 223 -2.18 17.38 -7.58
N PHE A 224 -2.44 18.58 -8.15
CA PHE A 224 -2.92 19.76 -7.43
C PHE A 224 -4.30 20.25 -7.89
N VAL A 225 -4.90 19.61 -8.90
CA VAL A 225 -6.24 19.99 -9.37
C VAL A 225 -7.25 19.54 -8.32
N GLY A 226 -7.84 20.52 -7.63
CA GLY A 226 -8.92 20.35 -6.67
C GLY A 226 -10.24 19.88 -7.31
N PRO A 227 -11.30 19.71 -6.51
CA PRO A 227 -12.65 19.51 -7.03
C PRO A 227 -13.00 20.55 -8.11
N GLY A 228 -13.69 20.13 -9.17
CA GLY A 228 -14.19 21.06 -10.18
C GLY A 228 -15.17 22.08 -9.56
N PRO A 229 -15.38 23.25 -10.20
CA PRO A 229 -16.25 24.32 -9.68
C PRO A 229 -17.69 23.87 -9.40
N ASP A 230 -18.14 22.78 -10.01
CA ASP A 230 -19.51 22.22 -9.84
C ASP A 230 -19.62 21.16 -8.72
N GLN A 231 -18.52 20.80 -8.03
CA GLN A 231 -18.52 19.86 -6.91
C GLN A 231 -18.08 20.57 -5.63
N GLY A 232 -18.97 20.67 -4.64
CA GLY A 232 -18.64 21.21 -3.33
C GLY A 232 -17.59 20.35 -2.62
N TRP A 233 -16.67 20.98 -1.88
CA TRP A 233 -15.65 20.35 -1.04
C TRP A 233 -16.14 19.16 -0.19
N LEU A 234 -17.32 19.30 0.44
CA LEU A 234 -17.95 18.23 1.22
C LEU A 234 -18.39 17.05 0.34
N GLN A 235 -18.93 17.33 -0.85
CA GLN A 235 -19.36 16.29 -1.77
C GLN A 235 -18.19 15.49 -2.32
N THR A 236 -17.05 16.13 -2.63
CA THR A 236 -15.83 15.43 -3.05
C THR A 236 -15.20 14.63 -1.91
N PHE A 237 -15.31 15.11 -0.67
CA PHE A 237 -14.86 14.35 0.50
C PHE A 237 -15.59 13.00 0.61
N PHE A 238 -16.93 13.00 0.44
CA PHE A 238 -17.76 11.79 0.58
C PHE A 238 -17.90 10.94 -0.69
N THR A 239 -17.98 11.54 -1.88
CA THR A 239 -18.24 10.81 -3.13
C THR A 239 -16.96 10.41 -3.89
N GLY A 240 -15.80 10.89 -3.44
CA GLY A 240 -14.48 10.52 -3.96
C GLY A 240 -13.93 11.45 -5.04
N GLN A 241 -12.87 11.00 -5.74
CA GLN A 241 -12.04 11.81 -6.64
C GLN A 241 -11.15 12.81 -5.89
N TRP A 242 -10.57 12.38 -4.78
CA TRP A 242 -9.68 13.24 -4.04
C TRP A 242 -8.48 13.65 -4.90
N PRO A 243 -8.07 14.93 -4.85
CA PRO A 243 -6.78 15.35 -5.36
C PRO A 243 -5.69 14.48 -4.73
N LEU A 244 -4.69 14.08 -5.51
CA LEU A 244 -3.62 13.21 -5.00
C LEU A 244 -2.93 13.81 -3.77
N ILE A 245 -2.83 15.14 -3.68
CA ILE A 245 -2.24 15.83 -2.54
C ILE A 245 -3.02 15.60 -1.22
N TRP A 246 -4.34 15.43 -1.26
CA TRP A 246 -5.12 15.10 -0.05
C TRP A 246 -4.76 13.72 0.46
N ALA A 247 -4.66 12.74 -0.45
CA ALA A 247 -4.19 11.41 -0.09
C ALA A 247 -2.76 11.47 0.43
N VAL A 248 -1.86 12.24 -0.19
CA VAL A 248 -0.48 12.43 0.30
C VAL A 248 -0.45 12.92 1.75
N VAL A 249 -1.20 13.97 2.07
CA VAL A 249 -1.23 14.55 3.43
C VAL A 249 -1.81 13.56 4.43
N VAL A 250 -2.93 12.92 4.12
CA VAL A 250 -3.57 11.94 5.02
C VAL A 250 -2.68 10.72 5.24
N LEU A 251 -2.00 10.22 4.20
CA LEU A 251 -1.08 9.10 4.32
C LEU A 251 0.17 9.46 5.13
N ALA A 252 0.73 10.66 4.95
CA ALA A 252 1.90 11.14 5.70
C ALA A 252 1.58 11.32 7.19
N LEU A 253 0.50 12.04 7.50
CA LEU A 253 0.06 12.29 8.88
C LEU A 253 -0.43 11.01 9.55
N GLY A 254 -1.15 10.15 8.82
CA GLY A 254 -1.61 8.88 9.36
C GLY A 254 -0.47 7.91 9.67
N ASN A 255 0.58 7.86 8.83
CA ASN A 255 1.78 7.08 9.14
C ASN A 255 2.51 7.65 10.37
N LEU A 256 2.62 8.97 10.48
CA LEU A 256 3.20 9.60 11.67
C LEU A 256 2.39 9.26 12.93
N ALA A 257 1.06 9.33 12.85
CA ALA A 257 0.19 8.98 13.97
C ALA A 257 0.36 7.51 14.38
N ILE A 258 0.52 6.59 13.42
CA ILE A 258 0.84 5.18 13.72
C ILE A 258 2.19 5.07 14.43
N LEU A 259 3.23 5.77 13.96
CA LEU A 259 4.53 5.79 14.62
C LEU A 259 4.43 6.28 16.07
N LEU A 260 3.74 7.40 16.29
CA LEU A 260 3.59 7.99 17.63
C LEU A 260 2.80 7.10 18.60
N LEU A 261 1.82 6.34 18.10
CA LEU A 261 0.96 5.48 18.93
C LEU A 261 1.54 4.09 19.15
N SER A 262 2.24 3.52 18.17
CA SER A 262 2.71 2.13 18.20
C SER A 262 4.22 1.96 18.38
N GLY A 263 4.98 3.06 18.33
CA GLY A 263 6.44 3.04 18.43
C GLY A 263 7.15 2.53 17.18
N HIS A 264 6.42 2.11 16.14
CA HIS A 264 6.99 1.70 14.85
C HIS A 264 6.15 2.24 13.70
N PRO A 265 6.74 2.48 12.52
CA PRO A 265 6.00 3.06 11.41
C PRO A 265 5.02 2.08 10.77
N TRP A 266 4.15 2.60 9.92
CA TRP A 266 3.12 1.84 9.24
C TRP A 266 3.72 0.76 8.32
N GLY A 267 3.19 -0.45 8.46
CA GLY A 267 3.46 -1.60 7.60
C GLY A 267 2.16 -2.28 7.18
N ILE A 268 2.26 -3.21 6.24
CA ILE A 268 1.11 -4.00 5.74
C ILE A 268 1.44 -5.50 5.76
N THR A 269 2.63 -5.87 5.30
CA THR A 269 2.95 -7.23 4.86
C THR A 269 3.28 -8.21 5.97
N PHE A 270 3.68 -7.72 7.16
CA PHE A 270 3.90 -8.59 8.32
C PHE A 270 2.61 -9.33 8.70
N ALA A 271 1.47 -8.62 8.71
CA ALA A 271 0.17 -9.22 9.00
C ALA A 271 -0.18 -10.34 8.03
N PHE A 272 0.15 -10.22 6.74
CA PHE A 272 -0.13 -11.28 5.77
C PHE A 272 0.66 -12.57 6.07
N GLY A 273 1.93 -12.43 6.43
CA GLY A 273 2.73 -13.56 6.93
C GLY A 273 2.12 -14.16 8.20
N LEU A 274 1.74 -13.32 9.17
CA LEU A 274 1.13 -13.75 10.42
C LEU A 274 -0.21 -14.46 10.23
N TRP A 275 -1.08 -13.96 9.37
CA TRP A 275 -2.39 -14.57 9.09
C TRP A 275 -2.22 -15.94 8.45
N GLY A 276 -1.35 -16.06 7.44
CA GLY A 276 -1.07 -17.34 6.81
C GLY A 276 -0.41 -18.33 7.79
N ALA A 277 0.48 -17.82 8.63
CA ALA A 277 1.14 -18.61 9.68
C ALA A 277 0.16 -19.16 10.72
N LYS A 278 -0.80 -18.34 11.19
CA LYS A 278 -1.86 -18.79 12.09
C LYS A 278 -2.82 -19.77 11.43
N VAL A 279 -3.11 -19.62 10.13
CA VAL A 279 -3.86 -20.63 9.37
C VAL A 279 -3.10 -21.96 9.33
N LEU A 280 -1.79 -21.94 9.07
CA LEU A 280 -0.96 -23.14 9.12
C LEU A 280 -0.93 -23.79 10.52
N GLN A 281 -0.83 -22.97 11.57
CA GLN A 281 -0.91 -23.45 12.95
C GLN A 281 -2.25 -24.10 13.26
N ALA A 282 -3.36 -23.50 12.79
CA ALA A 282 -4.70 -24.05 12.97
C ALA A 282 -4.93 -25.39 12.26
N VAL A 283 -4.21 -25.67 11.17
CA VAL A 283 -4.24 -26.99 10.48
C VAL A 283 -3.17 -27.97 11.00
N GLY A 284 -2.46 -27.62 12.08
CA GLY A 284 -1.55 -28.52 12.79
C GLY A 284 -0.07 -28.41 12.40
N VAL A 285 0.34 -27.40 11.63
CA VAL A 285 1.76 -27.16 11.35
C VAL A 285 2.39 -26.45 12.54
N ASP A 286 3.39 -27.08 13.16
CA ASP A 286 4.19 -26.43 14.20
C ASP A 286 5.10 -25.37 13.58
N LEU A 287 4.84 -24.09 13.82
CA LEU A 287 5.69 -23.03 13.26
C LEU A 287 6.98 -22.79 14.04
N ALA A 288 7.09 -23.30 15.26
CA ALA A 288 8.32 -23.18 16.05
C ALA A 288 9.50 -23.95 15.42
N GLN A 289 9.23 -24.86 14.48
CA GLN A 289 10.26 -25.54 13.69
C GLN A 289 11.01 -24.61 12.71
N PHE A 290 10.44 -23.44 12.40
CA PHE A 290 11.04 -22.47 11.48
C PHE A 290 11.67 -21.31 12.26
N GLU A 291 12.96 -21.09 12.06
CA GLU A 291 13.76 -20.11 12.82
C GLU A 291 13.17 -18.69 12.84
N PHE A 292 12.61 -18.21 11.73
CA PHE A 292 11.98 -16.89 11.69
C PHE A 292 10.92 -16.70 12.79
N TRP A 293 10.18 -17.76 13.08
CA TRP A 293 9.09 -17.76 14.04
C TRP A 293 9.54 -18.00 15.48
N THR A 294 10.84 -18.21 15.71
CA THR A 294 11.45 -18.28 17.05
C THR A 294 12.08 -16.97 17.49
N TRP A 295 12.21 -15.98 16.60
CA TRP A 295 12.68 -14.63 16.95
C TRP A 295 11.67 -13.90 17.85
N ASP A 296 12.15 -12.95 18.66
CA ASP A 296 11.37 -12.30 19.72
C ASP A 296 10.00 -11.78 19.26
N TYR A 297 9.97 -10.92 18.24
CA TYR A 297 8.73 -10.30 17.76
C TYR A 297 7.82 -11.29 17.00
N PRO A 298 8.31 -12.08 16.02
CA PRO A 298 7.49 -13.10 15.36
C PRO A 298 6.89 -14.15 16.31
N ALA A 299 7.68 -14.62 17.28
CA ALA A 299 7.21 -15.59 18.28
C ALA A 299 6.11 -15.00 19.16
N LEU A 300 6.27 -13.76 19.62
CA LEU A 300 5.23 -13.02 20.36
C LEU A 300 3.95 -12.90 19.51
N ALA A 301 4.08 -12.44 18.27
CA ALA A 301 2.94 -12.27 17.38
C ALA A 301 2.19 -13.58 17.08
N LEU A 302 2.89 -14.72 17.03
CA LEU A 302 2.26 -16.03 16.87
C LEU A 302 1.46 -16.46 18.08
N ARG A 303 1.94 -16.19 19.29
CA ARG A 303 1.25 -16.54 20.54
C ARG A 303 -0.02 -15.71 20.72
N ASP A 304 0.05 -14.43 20.37
CA ASP A 304 -1.03 -13.49 20.61
C ASP A 304 -2.10 -13.46 19.51
N SER A 305 -3.26 -12.86 19.79
CA SER A 305 -4.32 -12.66 18.79
C SER A 305 -3.88 -11.72 17.67
N VAL A 306 -4.42 -11.91 16.46
CA VAL A 306 -4.25 -10.91 15.38
C VAL A 306 -4.88 -9.56 15.72
N LEU A 307 -5.82 -9.53 16.68
CA LEU A 307 -6.47 -8.29 17.13
C LEU A 307 -5.59 -7.43 18.04
N VAL A 308 -4.49 -7.96 18.59
CA VAL A 308 -3.49 -7.16 19.33
C VAL A 308 -2.27 -6.82 18.47
N ASN A 309 -2.22 -7.29 17.22
CA ASN A 309 -1.13 -6.95 16.31
C ASN A 309 -1.44 -5.63 15.59
N VAL A 310 -0.63 -4.60 15.85
CA VAL A 310 -0.75 -3.25 15.26
C VAL A 310 -0.95 -3.28 13.74
N THR A 311 -0.16 -4.08 13.03
CA THR A 311 -0.21 -4.16 11.56
C THR A 311 -1.52 -4.80 11.09
N SER A 312 -1.98 -5.86 11.77
CA SER A 312 -3.24 -6.53 11.46
C SER A 312 -4.44 -5.63 11.71
N VAL A 313 -4.49 -4.97 12.87
CA VAL A 313 -5.54 -4.02 13.25
C VAL A 313 -5.63 -2.87 12.26
N THR A 314 -4.49 -2.26 11.92
CA THR A 314 -4.46 -1.19 10.92
C THR A 314 -4.93 -1.69 9.55
N ASN A 315 -4.55 -2.91 9.15
CA ASN A 315 -5.00 -3.52 7.90
C ASN A 315 -6.51 -3.77 7.86
N PHE A 316 -7.12 -4.24 8.96
CA PHE A 316 -8.58 -4.39 9.04
C PHE A 316 -9.28 -3.04 8.89
N GLY A 317 -8.73 -1.99 9.51
CA GLY A 317 -9.16 -0.62 9.30
C GLY A 317 -9.08 -0.20 7.83
N VAL A 318 -7.93 -0.40 7.18
CA VAL A 318 -7.73 -0.07 5.76
C VAL A 318 -8.74 -0.79 4.86
N PHE A 319 -8.98 -2.08 5.11
CA PHE A 319 -9.95 -2.87 4.37
C PHE A 319 -11.38 -2.31 4.50
N LEU A 320 -11.86 -2.08 5.72
CA LEU A 320 -13.20 -1.56 5.98
C LEU A 320 -13.37 -0.10 5.53
N GLY A 321 -12.33 0.72 5.68
CA GLY A 321 -12.31 2.10 5.21
C GLY A 321 -12.42 2.19 3.69
N ALA A 322 -11.73 1.31 2.97
CA ALA A 322 -11.85 1.22 1.52
C ALA A 322 -13.23 0.71 1.08
N MET A 323 -13.81 -0.25 1.81
CA MET A 323 -15.18 -0.72 1.59
C MET A 323 -16.21 0.40 1.77
N LEU A 324 -16.08 1.17 2.86
CA LEU A 324 -16.93 2.34 3.13
C LEU A 324 -16.83 3.36 2.01
N ALA A 325 -15.62 3.74 1.61
CA ALA A 325 -15.36 4.69 0.53
C ALA A 325 -15.92 4.21 -0.83
N ALA A 326 -15.82 2.91 -1.12
CA ALA A 326 -16.38 2.30 -2.32
C ALA A 326 -17.91 2.31 -2.34
N GLY A 327 -18.56 2.06 -1.18
CA GLY A 327 -20.00 2.17 -1.02
C GLY A 327 -20.51 3.62 -1.15
N LEU A 328 -19.82 4.58 -0.52
CA LEU A 328 -20.14 6.01 -0.62
C LEU A 328 -20.01 6.54 -2.05
N ALA A 329 -19.02 6.06 -2.80
CA ALA A 329 -18.85 6.39 -4.21
C ALA A 329 -19.82 5.65 -5.16
N ASN A 330 -20.58 4.68 -4.66
CA ASN A 330 -21.38 3.74 -5.46
C ASN A 330 -20.55 3.05 -6.56
N LYS A 331 -19.36 2.58 -6.17
CA LYS A 331 -18.38 1.95 -7.07
C LYS A 331 -17.85 0.62 -6.53
N TYR A 332 -18.51 0.06 -5.51
CA TYR A 332 -18.21 -1.27 -5.00
C TYR A 332 -18.38 -2.32 -6.12
N ASN A 333 -17.47 -3.29 -6.21
CA ASN A 333 -17.49 -4.39 -7.17
C ASN A 333 -17.43 -3.98 -8.67
N LYS A 334 -17.35 -2.69 -9.02
CA LYS A 334 -17.32 -2.24 -10.44
C LYS A 334 -16.18 -2.87 -11.24
N ALA A 335 -15.04 -3.13 -10.61
CA ALA A 335 -13.88 -3.76 -11.24
C ALA A 335 -14.05 -5.27 -11.52
N SER A 336 -15.11 -5.90 -11.01
CA SER A 336 -15.37 -7.34 -11.14
C SER A 336 -16.71 -7.66 -11.84
N ALA A 337 -17.33 -6.66 -12.45
CA ALA A 337 -18.55 -6.81 -13.24
C ALA A 337 -18.39 -7.61 -14.56
N GLY A 338 -17.15 -7.95 -14.95
CA GLY A 338 -16.83 -8.68 -16.18
C GLY A 338 -16.15 -10.02 -15.94
N ARG A 339 -16.17 -10.88 -16.96
CA ARG A 339 -15.49 -12.19 -16.92
C ARG A 339 -13.97 -11.99 -16.85
N ILE A 340 -13.33 -12.58 -15.85
CA ILE A 340 -11.87 -12.49 -15.68
C ILE A 340 -11.22 -13.56 -16.57
N PRO A 341 -10.31 -13.19 -17.51
CA PRO A 341 -9.68 -14.17 -18.37
C PRO A 341 -8.72 -15.08 -17.58
N PRO A 342 -8.60 -16.38 -17.91
CA PRO A 342 -7.76 -17.32 -17.15
C PRO A 342 -6.30 -16.91 -17.00
N ARG A 343 -5.72 -16.29 -18.04
CA ARG A 343 -4.34 -15.78 -17.99
C ARG A 343 -4.18 -14.63 -16.99
N SER A 344 -5.22 -13.83 -16.78
CA SER A 344 -5.22 -12.76 -15.78
C SER A 344 -5.31 -13.31 -14.35
N LEU A 345 -5.99 -14.44 -14.16
CA LEU A 345 -5.99 -15.19 -12.89
C LEU A 345 -4.60 -15.78 -12.62
N LEU A 346 -3.96 -16.39 -13.62
CA LEU A 346 -2.58 -16.88 -13.49
C LEU A 346 -1.62 -15.75 -13.10
N ALA A 347 -1.76 -14.56 -13.70
CA ALA A 347 -0.98 -13.39 -13.30
C ALA A 347 -1.27 -12.92 -11.87
N ALA A 348 -2.51 -13.04 -11.39
CA ALA A 348 -2.86 -12.73 -10.00
C ALA A 348 -2.20 -13.72 -9.02
N ILE A 349 -2.19 -15.01 -9.36
CA ILE A 349 -1.53 -16.06 -8.57
C ILE A 349 -0.02 -15.83 -8.51
N LEU A 350 0.64 -15.76 -9.68
CA LEU A 350 2.08 -15.55 -9.77
C LEU A 350 2.48 -14.19 -9.16
N GLY A 351 1.71 -13.14 -9.44
CA GLY A 351 1.91 -11.82 -8.86
C GLY A 351 1.83 -11.84 -7.34
N GLY A 352 0.79 -12.47 -6.78
CA GLY A 352 0.62 -12.65 -5.34
C GLY A 352 1.80 -13.37 -4.71
N LEU A 353 2.20 -14.54 -5.24
CA LEU A 353 3.34 -15.30 -4.72
C LEU A 353 4.64 -14.48 -4.71
N LEU A 354 4.95 -13.81 -5.82
CA LEU A 354 6.15 -12.98 -5.96
C LEU A 354 6.12 -11.76 -5.03
N MET A 355 4.96 -11.11 -4.88
CA MET A 355 4.78 -10.02 -3.93
C MET A 355 4.95 -10.50 -2.49
N GLY A 356 4.35 -11.63 -2.13
CA GLY A 356 4.44 -12.20 -0.80
C GLY A 356 5.86 -12.53 -0.39
N TYR A 357 6.53 -13.30 -1.24
CA TYR A 357 7.91 -13.72 -1.04
C TYR A 357 8.86 -12.52 -1.04
N GLY A 358 8.73 -11.67 -2.07
CA GLY A 358 9.56 -10.48 -2.23
C GLY A 358 9.39 -9.47 -1.10
N ALA A 359 8.18 -9.30 -0.57
CA ALA A 359 7.93 -8.40 0.56
C ALA A 359 8.62 -8.86 1.84
N ARG A 360 8.77 -10.17 2.05
CA ARG A 360 9.44 -10.69 3.25
C ARG A 360 10.96 -10.52 3.16
N LEU A 361 11.54 -10.88 2.02
CA LEU A 361 12.98 -10.72 1.75
C LEU A 361 13.40 -9.24 1.65
N GLY A 362 12.54 -8.40 1.09
CA GLY A 362 12.73 -6.96 0.94
C GLY A 362 12.33 -6.13 2.17
N PHE A 363 12.04 -6.78 3.31
CA PHE A 363 11.66 -6.12 4.57
C PHE A 363 10.42 -5.20 4.49
N GLY A 364 9.57 -5.40 3.49
CA GLY A 364 8.34 -4.66 3.32
C GLY A 364 7.89 -4.54 1.87
N CYS A 365 6.71 -3.95 1.72
CA CYS A 365 6.18 -3.49 0.43
C CYS A 365 6.45 -1.99 0.23
N ASN A 366 5.78 -1.35 -0.73
CA ASN A 366 5.86 0.10 -0.91
C ASN A 366 5.52 0.92 0.34
N ILE A 367 4.66 0.42 1.24
CA ILE A 367 4.35 1.12 2.49
C ILE A 367 5.48 0.91 3.50
N GLY A 368 5.82 -0.33 3.82
CA GLY A 368 6.82 -0.62 4.86
C GLY A 368 8.25 -0.28 4.46
N ALA A 369 8.70 -0.72 3.28
CA ALA A 369 10.09 -0.60 2.88
C ALA A 369 10.38 0.75 2.20
N LEU A 370 9.57 1.14 1.21
CA LEU A 370 9.78 2.40 0.49
C LEU A 370 9.35 3.61 1.33
N PHE A 371 8.07 3.68 1.68
CA PHE A 371 7.51 4.86 2.33
C PHE A 371 8.02 5.04 3.75
N SER A 372 7.80 4.05 4.63
CA SER A 372 8.23 4.10 6.02
C SER A 372 9.76 4.03 6.16
N GLY A 373 10.46 3.29 5.28
CA GLY A 373 11.93 3.22 5.28
C GLY A 373 12.59 4.57 4.95
N ILE A 374 12.18 5.22 3.86
CA ILE A 374 12.70 6.56 3.49
C ILE A 374 12.26 7.61 4.51
N ALA A 375 11.01 7.56 5.01
CA ALA A 375 10.57 8.47 6.06
C ALA A 375 11.46 8.35 7.31
N SER A 376 11.91 7.14 7.64
CA SER A 376 12.81 6.86 8.77
C SER A 376 14.30 7.11 8.47
N ALA A 377 14.65 7.77 7.35
CA ALA A 377 16.01 8.00 6.89
C ALA A 377 16.84 6.71 6.68
N SER A 378 16.19 5.60 6.35
CA SER A 378 16.86 4.33 6.04
C SER A 378 17.39 4.29 4.61
N LEU A 379 18.66 3.90 4.43
CA LEU A 379 19.22 3.65 3.10
C LEU A 379 18.50 2.49 2.38
N HIS A 380 18.01 1.51 3.13
CA HIS A 380 17.34 0.34 2.57
C HIS A 380 16.15 0.72 1.69
N GLY A 381 15.39 1.76 2.05
CA GLY A 381 14.21 2.20 1.30
C GLY A 381 14.57 2.72 -0.11
N TRP A 382 15.74 3.34 -0.26
CA TRP A 382 16.26 3.79 -1.55
C TRP A 382 16.76 2.65 -2.42
N VAL A 383 17.45 1.67 -1.82
CA VAL A 383 17.88 0.45 -2.52
C VAL A 383 16.66 -0.37 -2.95
N TRP A 384 15.66 -0.49 -2.07
CA TRP A 384 14.39 -1.12 -2.35
C TRP A 384 13.71 -0.45 -3.54
N PHE A 385 13.64 0.90 -3.55
CA PHE A 385 13.05 1.66 -4.66
C PHE A 385 13.69 1.30 -6.00
N ALA A 386 15.02 1.34 -6.07
CA ALA A 386 15.75 1.06 -7.30
C ALA A 386 15.53 -0.38 -7.80
N ALA A 387 15.68 -1.36 -6.92
CA ALA A 387 15.51 -2.77 -7.28
C ALA A 387 14.05 -3.11 -7.65
N ALA A 388 13.08 -2.62 -6.89
CA ALA A 388 11.66 -2.78 -7.20
C ALA A 388 11.27 -2.07 -8.50
N TRP A 389 11.86 -0.90 -8.79
CA TRP A 389 11.63 -0.21 -10.06
C TRP A 389 12.08 -1.07 -11.24
N VAL A 390 13.28 -1.67 -11.17
CA VAL A 390 13.79 -2.58 -12.20
C VAL A 390 12.88 -3.81 -12.37
N GLY A 391 12.47 -4.45 -11.27
CA GLY A 391 11.51 -5.56 -11.32
C GLY A 391 10.17 -5.15 -11.98
N SER A 392 9.67 -3.96 -11.63
CA SER A 392 8.45 -3.40 -12.21
C SER A 392 8.56 -3.17 -13.72
N LEU A 393 9.71 -2.75 -14.24
CA LEU A 393 9.92 -2.60 -15.69
C LEU A 393 9.75 -3.94 -16.43
N ILE A 394 10.22 -5.04 -15.83
CA ILE A 394 10.03 -6.38 -16.39
C ILE A 394 8.57 -6.81 -16.25
N GLY A 395 7.97 -6.62 -15.08
CA GLY A 395 6.56 -6.91 -14.85
C GLY A 395 5.64 -6.22 -15.86
N ILE A 396 5.84 -4.93 -16.14
CA ILE A 396 5.06 -4.16 -17.14
C ILE A 396 5.18 -4.76 -18.55
N ARG A 397 6.37 -5.24 -18.93
CA ARG A 397 6.59 -5.90 -20.24
C ARG A 397 5.90 -7.25 -20.32
N LEU A 398 5.77 -7.98 -19.21
CA LEU A 398 5.11 -9.29 -19.16
C LEU A 398 3.58 -9.19 -19.12
N ARG A 399 3.00 -8.07 -18.69
CA ARG A 399 1.53 -7.91 -18.55
C ARG A 399 0.71 -8.26 -19.81
N PRO A 400 1.09 -7.84 -21.03
CA PRO A 400 0.35 -8.20 -22.24
C PRO A 400 0.26 -9.70 -22.49
N PHE A 401 1.29 -10.48 -22.12
CA PHE A 401 1.28 -11.95 -22.23
C PHE A 401 0.14 -12.58 -21.41
N PHE A 402 -0.22 -11.94 -20.29
CA PHE A 402 -1.30 -12.37 -19.41
C PHE A 402 -2.67 -11.74 -19.72
N ASN A 403 -2.83 -11.10 -20.89
CA ASN A 403 -4.02 -10.34 -21.27
C ASN A 403 -4.35 -9.19 -20.30
N LEU A 404 -3.34 -8.58 -19.69
CA LEU A 404 -3.51 -7.41 -18.82
C LEU A 404 -3.27 -6.13 -19.61
N SER A 405 -4.22 -5.19 -19.55
CA SER A 405 -4.06 -3.85 -20.14
C SER A 405 -2.94 -3.08 -19.45
N ASN A 406 -2.01 -2.53 -20.25
CA ASN A 406 -0.99 -1.58 -19.79
C ASN A 406 -1.47 -0.13 -19.66
N ARG A 407 -2.66 0.17 -20.20
CA ARG A 407 -3.40 1.41 -19.99
C ARG A 407 -4.28 1.27 -18.76
#